data_AF-A0AAE2W1E0-F1
#
_entry.id   AF-A0AAE2W1E0-F1
#
_cell.length_a   1.000
_cell.length_b   1.000
_cell.length_c   1.000
_cell.angle_alpha   90.00
_cell.angle_beta   90.00
_cell.angle_gamma   90.00
#
_symmetry.space_group_name_H-M   'P 1'
#
loop_
_entity.id
_entity.type
_entity.pdbx_description
1 polymer ?
#
loop_
_entity_poly.entity_id
_entity_poly.type
_entity_poly.pdbx_seq_one_letter_code
_entity_poly.pdbx_strand_id
1 'polypeptide(L)' 'MFRLILPVLTLVLGFAFGVWYDRQQMSVECANGEGDWTGTICVNSELLQ' A
#
# COMPACT_ATOMS: atom_id res chain seq x y z
N MET A 1 10.98 -12.50 28.80
CA MET A 1 9.99 -12.08 27.77
C MET A 1 10.61 -11.87 26.37
N PHE A 2 11.92 -11.97 26.18
CA PHE A 2 12.62 -11.80 24.89
C PHE A 2 12.23 -12.78 23.77
N ARG A 3 11.59 -13.92 24.11
CA ARG A 3 11.15 -14.94 23.14
C ARG A 3 10.12 -14.42 22.12
N LEU A 4 9.41 -13.35 22.46
CA LEU A 4 8.39 -12.76 21.59
C LEU A 4 8.93 -11.64 20.69
N ILE A 5 10.18 -11.21 20.87
CA ILE A 5 10.73 -10.10 20.09
C ILE A 5 10.88 -10.48 18.63
N LEU A 6 11.39 -11.68 18.35
CA LEU A 6 11.56 -12.18 17.00
C LEU A 6 10.22 -12.28 16.23
N PRO A 7 9.15 -12.93 16.76
CA PRO A 7 7.88 -12.98 16.05
C PRO A 7 7.21 -11.62 15.90
N VAL A 8 7.36 -10.72 16.89
CA VAL A 8 6.83 -9.35 16.78
C VAL A 8 7.56 -8.55 15.70
N LEU A 9 8.89 -8.66 15.61
CA LEU A 9 9.65 -8.02 14.54
C LEU A 9 9.25 -8.53 13.16
N THR A 10 9.09 -9.85 12.99
CA THR A 10 8.64 -10.40 11.70
C THR A 10 7.25 -9.91 11.33
N LEU A 11 6.35 -9.79 12.31
CA LEU A 11 4.99 -9.30 12.09
C LEU A 11 4.98 -7.82 11.69
N VAL A 12 5.75 -6.98 12.39
CA VAL A 12 5.86 -5.55 12.09
C VAL A 12 6.50 -5.33 10.72
N LEU A 13 7.56 -6.06 10.40
CA LEU A 13 8.24 -5.96 9.10
C LEU A 13 7.34 -6.41 7.95
N GLY A 14 6.65 -7.54 8.09
CA GLY A 14 5.71 -8.03 7.08
C GLY A 14 4.55 -7.07 6.86
N PHE A 15 3.98 -6.54 7.94
CA PHE A 15 2.90 -5.55 7.86
C PHE A 15 3.36 -4.25 7.18
N ALA A 16 4.50 -3.69 7.59
CA ALA A 16 5.05 -2.48 7.00
C ALA A 16 5.37 -2.65 5.52
N PHE A 17 5.95 -3.78 5.13
CA PHE A 17 6.25 -4.08 3.74
C PHE A 17 4.98 -4.24 2.90
N GLY A 18 3.94 -4.91 3.43
CA GLY A 18 2.65 -5.03 2.75
C GLY A 18 2.00 -3.68 2.48
N VAL A 19 1.96 -2.80 3.50
CA VAL A 19 1.41 -1.43 3.34
C VAL A 19 2.23 -0.60 2.35
N TRP A 20 3.56 -0.72 2.38
CA TRP A 20 4.42 -0.02 1.43
C TRP A 20 4.20 -0.52 -0.01
N TYR A 21 4.12 -1.83 -0.21
CA TYR A 21 3.90 -2.45 -1.50
C TYR A 21 2.55 -2.03 -2.11
N ASP A 22 1.48 -2.09 -1.31
CA ASP A 22 0.14 -1.66 -1.71
C ASP A 22 0.12 -0.19 -2.17
N ARG A 23 0.72 0.71 -1.39
CA ARG A 23 0.85 2.13 -1.78
C ARG A 23 1.70 2.33 -3.02
N GLN A 24 2.80 1.58 -3.15
CA GLN A 24 3.66 1.67 -4.33
C GLN A 24 2.91 1.22 -5.58
N GLN A 25 2.16 0.12 -5.49
CA GLN A 25 1.34 -0.38 -6.60
C GLN A 25 0.29 0.65 -7.00
N MET A 26 -0.46 1.20 -6.05
CA MET A 26 -1.43 2.27 -6.30
C MET A 26 -0.77 3.49 -6.97
N SER A 27 0.43 3.89 -6.52
CA SER A 27 1.15 5.03 -7.11
C SER A 27 1.58 4.76 -8.57
N VAL A 28 1.99 3.53 -8.87
CA VAL A 28 2.40 3.11 -10.21
C VAL A 28 1.19 3.03 -11.14
N GLU A 29 0.09 2.43 -10.68
CA GLU A 29 -1.17 2.36 -11.43
C GLU A 29 -1.72 3.76 -11.74
N CYS A 30 -1.66 4.69 -10.77
CA CYS A 30 -2.03 6.09 -11.01
C CYS A 30 -1.08 6.78 -12.00
N ALA A 31 0.23 6.52 -11.94
CA ALA A 31 1.21 7.13 -12.85
C ALA A 31 1.07 6.63 -14.30
N ASN A 32 0.64 5.37 -14.48
CA ASN A 32 0.48 4.76 -15.79
C ASN A 32 -0.84 5.11 -16.49
N GLY A 33 -1.75 5.83 -15.82
CA GLY A 33 -3.06 6.19 -16.38
C GLY A 33 -4.01 5.00 -16.54
N GLU A 34 -3.68 3.84 -15.94
CA GLU A 34 -4.50 2.61 -15.94
C GLU A 34 -5.48 2.57 -14.76
N GLY A 35 -5.65 3.69 -14.03
CA GLY A 35 -6.48 3.83 -12.85
C GLY A 35 -7.98 3.76 -13.12
N ASP A 36 -8.44 2.71 -13.79
CA ASP A 36 -9.84 2.51 -14.19
C ASP A 36 -10.48 1.26 -13.56
N TRP A 37 -9.89 0.66 -12.51
CA TRP A 37 -10.47 -0.57 -11.93
C TRP A 37 -11.36 -0.36 -10.71
N THR A 38 -11.25 0.77 -9.97
CA THR A 38 -12.18 1.10 -8.86
C THR A 38 -12.23 2.60 -8.49
N GLY A 39 -12.31 3.52 -9.46
CA GLY A 39 -12.88 4.87 -9.31
C GLY A 39 -12.37 5.88 -8.24
N THR A 40 -11.48 5.52 -7.31
CA THR A 40 -11.16 6.36 -6.12
C THR A 40 -9.74 6.21 -5.57
N ILE A 41 -8.85 5.44 -6.22
CA ILE A 41 -7.50 5.14 -5.71
C ILE A 41 -6.54 6.33 -5.80
N CYS A 42 -6.71 7.22 -6.77
CA CYS A 42 -5.80 8.34 -6.98
C CYS A 42 -6.29 9.58 -6.21
N VAL A 43 -5.51 10.02 -5.23
CA VAL A 43 -5.75 11.28 -4.51
C VAL A 43 -5.61 12.43 -5.52
N ASN A 44 -6.70 13.17 -5.77
CA ASN A 44 -6.85 14.17 -6.84
C ASN A 44 -7.05 13.63 -8.27
N SER A 45 -7.56 12.41 -8.47
CA SER A 45 -8.08 12.06 -9.80
C SER A 45 -9.25 12.96 -10.17
N GLU A 46 -9.28 13.30 -11.45
CA GLU A 46 -10.36 14.00 -12.14
C GLU A 46 -11.72 13.26 -12.08
N LEU A 47 -11.74 12.01 -11.60
CA LEU A 47 -12.94 11.23 -11.26
C LEU A 47 -13.56 11.59 -9.89
N LEU A 48 -12.82 12.30 -9.03
CA LEU A 48 -13.22 12.69 -7.67
C LEU A 48 -13.63 14.19 -7.58
N GLN A 49 -13.71 14.87 -8.73
CA GLN A 49 -14.36 16.17 -8.90
C GLN A 49 -15.73 15.99 -9.56
#